data_AF-A0A7U6FSF1-F1
#
_entry.id   AF-A0A7U6FSF1-F1
#
_cell.length_a   1.000
_cell.length_b   1.000
_cell.length_c   1.000
_cell.angle_alpha   90.00
_cell.angle_beta   90.00
_cell.angle_gamma   90.00
#
_symmetry.space_group_name_H-M   'P 1'
#
loop_
_entity.id
_entity.type
_entity.pdbx_description
1 polymer ?
#
loop_
_entity_poly.entity_id
_entity_poly.type
_entity_poly.pdbx_seq_one_letter_code
_entity_poly.pdbx_strand_id
1 'polypeptide(L)'
;MNDKWCYSFDGSNFSNGTFETDKLALADAQREGLCRNKENNDEAIKHIFIAPCRLAENKTMFPDADLIIEHMNCQAEDIGGQYASSYPDVSDEETDSLTIQLHELLEKWCEKCQVFPTFFTVHASSKYDLHTLKPIKQ
;
A
#
# COMPACT_ATOMS: atom_id res chain seq x y z
N MET A 1 6.95 11.27 1.26
CA MET A 1 5.58 11.11 1.78
C MET A 1 5.61 11.14 3.29
N ASN A 2 4.60 11.72 3.92
CA ASN A 2 4.42 11.61 5.37
C ASN A 2 3.73 10.28 5.67
N ASP A 3 4.25 9.55 6.64
CA ASP A 3 3.62 8.31 7.12
C ASP A 3 2.24 8.64 7.70
N LYS A 4 1.25 7.81 7.36
CA LYS A 4 -0.08 7.84 7.97
C LYS A 4 -0.09 6.90 9.17
N TRP A 5 -1.21 6.88 9.89
CA TRP A 5 -1.38 6.02 11.06
C TRP A 5 -2.62 5.18 10.92
N CYS A 6 -2.55 3.96 11.43
CA CYS A 6 -3.64 3.00 11.50
C CYS A 6 -3.65 2.35 12.88
N TYR A 7 -4.73 1.64 13.18
CA TYR A 7 -4.86 0.92 14.43
C TYR A 7 -5.47 -0.47 14.28
N SER A 8 -5.23 -1.29 15.30
CA SER A 8 -5.75 -2.64 15.46
C SER A 8 -6.09 -2.90 16.93
N PHE A 9 -7.05 -3.79 17.19
CA PHE A 9 -7.38 -4.25 18.54
C PHE A 9 -6.77 -5.61 18.90
N ASP A 10 -6.33 -6.38 17.89
CA ASP A 10 -5.70 -7.69 18.07
C ASP A 10 -4.20 -7.70 17.75
N GLY A 11 -3.68 -6.59 17.23
CA GLY A 11 -2.27 -6.41 16.87
C GLY A 11 -1.88 -7.05 15.54
N SER A 12 -2.85 -7.58 14.79
CA SER A 12 -2.63 -8.26 13.50
C SER A 12 -3.48 -7.65 12.38
N ASN A 13 -4.74 -7.34 12.65
CA ASN A 13 -5.68 -6.78 11.69
C ASN A 13 -5.71 -5.26 11.80
N PHE A 14 -4.90 -4.59 10.98
CA PHE A 14 -4.87 -3.13 10.84
C PHE A 14 -5.80 -2.67 9.71
N SER A 15 -7.09 -3.00 9.80
CA SER A 15 -8.10 -2.61 8.79
C SER A 15 -8.56 -1.16 8.92
N ASN A 16 -8.21 -0.50 10.03
CA ASN A 16 -8.73 0.83 10.37
C ASN A 16 -7.62 1.88 10.26
N GLY A 17 -7.69 2.74 9.23
CA GLY A 17 -7.03 4.04 9.26
C GLY A 17 -6.27 4.46 8.01
N THR A 18 -6.09 5.78 7.93
CA THR A 18 -5.11 6.57 7.17
C THR A 18 -4.94 7.92 7.87
N PHE A 19 -4.84 7.90 9.21
CA PHE A 19 -4.84 9.10 10.03
C PHE A 19 -3.56 9.93 9.84
N GLU A 20 -3.67 11.25 9.91
CA GLU A 20 -2.52 12.16 9.78
C GLU A 20 -1.52 12.03 10.94
N THR A 21 -1.98 11.61 12.12
CA THR A 21 -1.16 11.51 13.33
C THR A 21 -1.52 10.29 14.15
N ASP A 22 -0.55 9.81 14.93
CA ASP A 22 -0.71 8.75 15.93
C ASP A 22 -1.79 9.10 16.96
N LYS A 23 -1.86 10.37 17.39
CA LYS A 23 -2.85 10.86 18.35
C LYS A 23 -4.27 10.76 17.83
N LEU A 24 -4.49 11.08 16.55
CA LEU A 24 -5.81 10.94 15.92
C LEU A 24 -6.21 9.48 15.79
N ALA A 25 -5.28 8.61 15.38
CA ALA A 25 -5.52 7.16 15.34
C ALA A 25 -5.85 6.61 16.73
N LEU A 26 -5.11 7.03 17.76
CA LEU A 26 -5.33 6.60 19.14
C LEU A 26 -6.66 7.10 19.72
N ALA A 27 -7.04 8.34 19.44
CA ALA A 27 -8.34 8.89 19.86
C ALA A 27 -9.50 8.15 19.22
N ASP A 28 -9.41 7.86 17.93
CA ASP A 28 -10.44 7.10 17.22
C ASP A 28 -10.53 5.66 17.73
N ALA A 29 -9.40 4.98 17.88
CA ALA A 29 -9.32 3.63 18.44
C ALA A 29 -9.86 3.55 19.87
N GLN A 30 -9.55 4.52 20.73
CA GLN A 30 -10.06 4.59 22.09
C GLN A 30 -11.58 4.76 22.09
N ARG A 31 -12.11 5.66 21.26
CA ARG A 31 -13.55 5.89 21.12
C ARG A 31 -14.27 4.63 20.63
N GLU A 32 -13.77 3.99 19.57
CA GLU A 32 -14.34 2.77 18.99
C GLU A 32 -14.27 1.59 19.96
N GLY A 33 -13.12 1.36 20.59
CA GLY A 33 -12.92 0.27 21.54
C GLY A 33 -13.86 0.37 22.75
N LEU A 34 -14.01 1.58 23.32
CA LEU A 34 -14.96 1.83 24.42
C LEU A 34 -16.42 1.64 23.98
N CYS A 35 -16.78 2.08 22.77
CA CYS A 35 -18.13 1.92 22.23
C CYS A 35 -18.48 0.43 22.07
N ARG A 36 -17.60 -0.35 21.46
CA ARG A 36 -17.80 -1.79 21.22
C ARG A 36 -17.90 -2.59 22.52
N ASN A 37 -17.01 -2.35 23.48
CA ASN A 37 -17.08 -2.97 24.81
C ASN A 37 -18.43 -2.66 25.49
N LYS A 38 -18.89 -1.40 25.41
CA LYS A 38 -20.18 -0.99 25.98
C LYS A 38 -21.37 -1.64 25.28
N GLU A 39 -21.37 -1.71 23.95
CA GLU A 39 -22.44 -2.32 23.16
C GLU A 39 -22.56 -3.82 23.40
N ASN A 40 -21.43 -4.52 23.54
CA ASN A 40 -21.40 -5.96 23.81
C ASN A 40 -21.54 -6.30 25.29
N ASN A 41 -21.57 -5.29 26.17
CA ASN A 41 -21.54 -5.47 27.63
C ASN A 41 -20.38 -6.40 28.08
N ASP A 42 -19.21 -6.24 27.44
CA ASP A 42 -18.00 -6.98 27.73
C ASP A 42 -16.75 -6.07 27.74
N GLU A 43 -15.63 -6.60 28.24
CA GLU A 43 -14.32 -5.94 28.17
C GLU A 43 -13.39 -6.73 27.25
N ALA A 44 -13.90 -7.15 26.09
CA ALA A 44 -13.13 -7.96 25.14
C ALA A 44 -11.94 -7.18 24.57
N ILE A 45 -12.12 -5.89 24.29
CA ILE A 45 -11.06 -5.02 23.79
C ILE A 45 -10.30 -4.42 24.97
N LYS A 46 -9.09 -4.90 25.21
CA LYS A 46 -8.21 -4.42 26.29
C LYS A 46 -7.02 -3.62 25.79
N HIS A 47 -6.63 -3.85 24.54
CA HIS A 47 -5.41 -3.29 23.97
C HIS A 47 -5.73 -2.60 22.65
N ILE A 48 -4.98 -1.53 22.40
CA ILE A 48 -4.94 -0.82 21.13
C ILE A 48 -3.52 -0.89 20.61
N PHE A 49 -3.36 -1.25 19.34
CA PHE A 49 -2.10 -1.23 18.65
C PHE A 49 -2.15 -0.11 17.62
N ILE A 50 -1.25 0.86 17.73
CA ILE A 50 -1.12 1.97 16.78
C ILE A 50 0.14 1.75 15.96
N ALA A 51 0.04 1.86 14.63
CA ALA A 51 1.17 1.65 13.75
C ALA A 51 1.26 2.73 12.67
N PRO A 52 2.47 3.16 12.29
CA PRO A 52 2.66 3.91 11.07
C PRO A 52 2.32 3.03 9.87
N CYS A 53 1.67 3.61 8.87
CA CYS A 53 1.39 2.97 7.61
C CYS A 53 1.70 3.88 6.42
N ARG A 54 2.06 3.24 5.31
CA ARG A 54 2.29 3.92 4.03
C ARG A 54 1.33 3.36 2.98
N LEU A 55 0.53 4.26 2.40
CA LEU A 55 -0.31 3.93 1.25
C LEU A 55 0.56 3.47 0.09
N ALA A 56 0.10 2.42 -0.59
CA ALA A 56 0.76 1.98 -1.81
C ALA A 56 0.58 3.04 -2.91
N GLU A 57 1.58 3.13 -3.79
CA GLU A 57 1.59 4.04 -4.93
C GLU A 57 1.60 3.23 -6.21
N ASN A 58 0.72 3.56 -7.16
CA ASN A 58 0.61 2.80 -8.42
C ASN A 58 1.94 2.65 -9.15
N LYS A 59 2.75 3.71 -9.20
CA LYS A 59 4.05 3.70 -9.89
C LYS A 59 5.06 2.68 -9.34
N THR A 60 4.87 2.17 -8.12
CA THR A 60 5.74 1.12 -7.57
C THR A 60 5.32 -0.28 -8.02
N MET A 61 4.22 -0.38 -8.77
CA MET A 61 3.62 -1.63 -9.26
C MET A 61 3.48 -1.63 -10.78
N PHE A 62 3.92 -0.56 -11.46
CA PHE A 62 3.95 -0.54 -12.92
C PHE A 62 5.09 -1.45 -13.42
N PRO A 63 4.90 -2.14 -14.55
CA PRO A 63 5.97 -2.86 -15.21
C PRO A 63 7.01 -1.87 -15.74
N ASP A 64 8.27 -2.29 -15.69
CA ASP A 64 9.36 -1.64 -16.38
C ASP A 64 9.50 -2.17 -17.81
N ALA A 65 10.41 -1.55 -18.57
CA ALA A 65 10.71 -1.96 -19.92
C ALA A 65 11.28 -3.38 -20.01
N ASP A 66 12.07 -3.82 -19.02
CA ASP A 66 12.69 -5.15 -19.02
C ASP A 66 11.63 -6.24 -19.15
N LEU A 67 10.55 -6.15 -18.38
CA LEU A 67 9.44 -7.11 -18.45
C LEU A 67 8.74 -7.12 -19.82
N ILE A 68 8.62 -5.95 -20.45
CA ILE A 68 8.02 -5.82 -21.79
C ILE A 68 8.97 -6.39 -22.86
N ILE A 69 10.26 -6.10 -22.77
CA ILE A 69 11.30 -6.59 -23.68
C ILE A 69 11.44 -8.10 -23.57
N GLU A 70 11.40 -8.67 -22.37
CA GLU A 70 11.41 -10.11 -22.14
C GLU A 70 10.21 -10.78 -22.81
N HIS A 71 9.00 -10.20 -22.66
CA HIS A 71 7.82 -10.69 -23.33
C HIS A 71 7.97 -10.65 -24.86
N MET A 72 8.47 -9.53 -25.40
CA MET A 72 8.73 -9.37 -26.84
C MET A 72 9.73 -10.41 -27.36
N ASN A 73 10.80 -10.67 -26.60
CA ASN A 73 11.80 -11.67 -26.95
C ASN A 73 11.20 -13.09 -26.98
N CYS A 74 10.47 -13.49 -25.93
CA CYS A 74 9.77 -14.78 -25.90
C CYS A 74 8.85 -14.95 -27.11
N GLN A 75 8.06 -13.93 -27.46
CA GLN A 75 7.18 -13.99 -28.63
C GLN A 75 7.96 -14.07 -29.94
N ALA A 76 9.09 -13.39 -30.03
CA ALA A 76 9.94 -13.44 -31.22
C ALA A 76 10.57 -14.83 -31.38
N GLU A 77 11.01 -15.49 -30.30
CA GLU A 77 11.47 -16.88 -30.33
C GLU A 77 10.36 -17.85 -30.76
N ASP A 78 9.13 -17.67 -30.27
CA ASP A 78 7.98 -18.51 -30.67
C ASP A 78 7.67 -18.38 -32.17
N ILE A 79 7.80 -17.16 -32.73
CA ILE A 79 7.45 -16.86 -34.13
C ILE A 79 8.60 -17.17 -35.08
N GLY A 80 9.81 -16.72 -34.75
CA GLY A 80 10.99 -16.72 -35.62
C GLY A 80 12.07 -17.72 -35.23
N GLY A 81 11.96 -18.37 -34.06
CA GLY A 81 12.94 -19.30 -33.53
C GLY A 81 14.34 -18.70 -33.52
N GLN A 82 15.31 -19.46 -34.03
CA GLN A 82 16.72 -19.04 -34.12
C GLN A 82 16.95 -17.74 -34.93
N TYR A 83 16.02 -17.36 -35.81
CA TYR A 83 16.14 -16.14 -36.63
C TYR A 83 15.70 -14.87 -35.90
N ALA A 84 15.14 -14.99 -34.70
CA ALA A 84 14.69 -13.87 -33.88
C ALA A 84 15.67 -13.47 -32.77
N SER A 85 16.84 -14.12 -32.69
CA SER A 85 17.80 -13.98 -31.59
C SER A 85 18.36 -12.56 -31.35
N SER A 86 18.20 -11.66 -32.32
CA SER A 86 18.62 -10.25 -32.18
C SER A 86 17.46 -9.31 -31.84
N TYR A 87 16.20 -9.74 -31.86
CA TYR A 87 15.05 -8.86 -31.58
C TYR A 87 14.76 -8.78 -30.06
N PRO A 88 14.41 -7.61 -29.50
CA PRO A 88 14.14 -6.33 -30.18
C PRO A 88 15.35 -5.40 -30.41
N ASP A 89 16.59 -5.85 -30.17
CA ASP A 89 17.85 -5.07 -30.32
C ASP A 89 17.76 -3.65 -29.73
N VAL A 90 17.58 -3.57 -28.41
CA VAL A 90 17.41 -2.29 -27.70
C VAL A 90 18.59 -2.02 -26.79
N SER A 91 19.02 -0.77 -26.75
CA SER A 91 20.05 -0.29 -25.82
C SER A 91 19.49 -0.01 -24.42
N ASP A 92 20.38 0.15 -23.44
CA ASP A 92 20.02 0.55 -22.08
C ASP A 92 19.28 1.91 -22.07
N GLU A 93 19.72 2.87 -22.89
CA GLU A 93 19.09 4.20 -22.99
C GLU A 93 17.65 4.12 -23.54
N GLU A 94 17.41 3.23 -24.50
CA GLU A 94 16.08 2.98 -25.06
C GLU A 94 15.17 2.23 -24.06
N THR A 95 15.76 1.34 -23.27
CA THR A 95 15.09 0.60 -22.19
C THR A 95 14.62 1.55 -21.08
N ASP A 96 15.49 2.46 -20.63
CA ASP A 96 15.13 3.49 -19.66
C ASP A 96 14.03 4.42 -20.19
N SER A 97 14.16 4.85 -21.45
CA SER A 97 13.16 5.68 -22.12
C SER A 97 11.80 5.00 -22.22
N LEU A 98 11.77 3.70 -22.52
CA LEU A 98 10.54 2.92 -22.57
C LEU A 98 9.89 2.81 -21.17
N THR A 99 10.68 2.60 -20.12
CA THR A 99 10.16 2.55 -18.74
C THR A 99 9.46 3.85 -18.36
N ILE A 100 10.06 5.00 -18.68
CA ILE A 100 9.46 6.32 -18.43
C ILE A 100 8.14 6.45 -19.18
N GLN A 101 8.11 6.12 -20.47
CA GLN A 101 6.90 6.21 -21.30
C GLN A 101 5.77 5.28 -20.80
N LEU A 102 6.10 4.05 -20.39
CA LEU A 102 5.15 3.10 -19.80
C LEU A 102 4.55 3.65 -18.50
N HIS A 103 5.40 4.18 -17.61
CA HIS A 103 4.96 4.76 -16.35
C HIS A 103 4.02 5.95 -16.58
N GLU A 104 4.36 6.87 -17.49
CA GLU A 104 3.49 7.99 -17.84
C GLU A 104 2.14 7.55 -18.43
N LEU A 105 2.15 6.53 -19.29
CA LEU A 105 0.94 5.98 -19.90
C LEU A 105 0.02 5.39 -18.83
N LEU A 106 0.59 4.57 -17.94
CA LEU A 106 -0.16 3.89 -16.89
C LEU A 106 -0.66 4.86 -15.82
N GLU A 107 0.12 5.89 -15.46
CA GLU A 107 -0.32 6.94 -14.54
C GLU A 107 -1.53 7.68 -15.10
N LYS A 108 -1.47 8.13 -16.37
CA LYS A 108 -2.60 8.79 -17.05
C LYS A 108 -3.84 7.88 -17.11
N TRP A 109 -3.64 6.59 -17.35
CA TRP A 109 -4.74 5.63 -17.38
C TRP A 109 -5.36 5.43 -15.99
N CYS A 110 -4.55 5.25 -14.95
CA CYS A 110 -5.00 5.12 -13.56
C CYS A 110 -5.79 6.35 -13.11
N GLU A 111 -5.31 7.55 -13.40
CA GLU A 111 -6.03 8.79 -13.08
C GLU A 111 -7.37 8.86 -13.80
N LYS A 112 -7.40 8.60 -15.11
CA LYS A 112 -8.63 8.62 -15.91
C LYS A 112 -9.67 7.61 -15.41
N CYS A 113 -9.23 6.42 -15.04
CA CYS A 113 -10.10 5.33 -14.58
C CYS A 113 -10.33 5.34 -13.05
N GLN A 114 -9.75 6.30 -12.33
CA GLN A 114 -9.80 6.40 -10.86
C GLN A 114 -9.32 5.11 -10.16
N VAL A 115 -8.28 4.49 -10.71
CA VAL A 115 -7.66 3.28 -10.16
C VAL A 115 -6.59 3.72 -9.17
N PHE A 116 -6.88 3.61 -7.88
CA PHE A 116 -5.95 3.94 -6.80
C PHE A 116 -5.83 2.79 -5.81
N PRO A 117 -4.64 2.53 -5.25
CA PRO A 117 -4.49 1.51 -4.23
C PRO A 117 -5.31 1.87 -3.00
N THR A 118 -6.10 0.92 -2.51
CA THR A 118 -6.89 1.07 -1.27
C THR A 118 -6.21 0.40 -0.07
N PHE A 119 -4.99 -0.09 -0.27
CA PHE A 119 -4.21 -0.82 0.74
C PHE A 119 -2.93 -0.08 1.10
N PHE A 120 -2.33 -0.47 2.22
CA PHE A 120 -1.13 0.11 2.78
C PHE A 120 -0.25 -0.95 3.42
N THR A 121 1.03 -0.63 3.56
CA THR A 121 1.96 -1.43 4.37
C THR A 121 1.96 -0.90 5.80
N VAL A 122 1.98 -1.81 6.77
CA VAL A 122 2.03 -1.51 8.20
C VAL A 122 3.44 -1.72 8.72
N HIS A 123 3.94 -0.77 9.49
CA HIS A 123 5.24 -0.85 10.14
C HIS A 123 5.10 -1.24 11.62
N ALA A 124 6.19 -1.16 12.39
CA ALA A 124 6.20 -1.56 13.80
C ALA A 124 5.13 -0.83 14.62
N SER A 125 4.33 -1.60 15.35
CA SER A 125 3.22 -1.07 16.15
C SER A 125 3.61 -0.82 17.60
N SER A 126 2.94 0.14 18.22
CA SER A 126 3.00 0.44 19.65
C SER A 126 1.71 -0.01 20.32
N LYS A 127 1.85 -0.75 21.43
CA LYS A 127 0.73 -1.29 22.20
C LYS A 127 0.37 -0.33 23.34
N TYR A 128 -0.93 -0.06 23.48
CA TYR A 128 -1.53 0.73 24.54
C TYR A 128 -2.62 -0.08 25.26
N ASP A 129 -2.79 0.15 26.55
CA ASP A 129 -3.84 -0.48 27.35
C ASP A 129 -5.03 0.48 27.46
N LEU A 130 -6.20 0.01 27.02
CA LEU A 130 -7.42 0.81 26.95
C LEU A 130 -7.90 1.29 28.33
N HIS A 131 -7.65 0.51 29.39
CA HIS A 131 -8.11 0.81 30.74
C HIS A 131 -7.24 1.85 31.44
N THR A 132 -5.97 1.98 31.04
CA THR A 132 -5.02 2.92 31.64
C THR A 132 -4.83 4.20 30.84
N LEU A 133 -5.30 4.21 29.58
CA LEU A 133 -5.26 5.38 28.71
C LEU A 133 -6.12 6.50 29.29
N LYS A 134 -5.51 7.68 29.51
CA LYS A 134 -6.25 8.89 29.86
C LYS A 134 -7.22 9.23 28.72
N PRO A 135 -8.46 9.67 29.02
CA PRO A 135 -9.38 10.12 27.98
C PRO A 135 -8.76 11.27 27.20
N ILE A 136 -8.68 11.15 25.88
CA ILE A 136 -8.25 12.24 25.01
C ILE A 136 -9.39 13.27 24.98
N LYS A 137 -9.17 14.45 25.57
CA LYS A 137 -10.11 15.58 25.46
C LYS A 137 -10.12 16.08 24.03
N GLN A 138 -11.31 16.13 23.41
CA GLN A 138 -11.55 16.77 22.13
C GLN A 138 -11.30 18.28 22.21
#